data_AF-A0AAI7ZIL3-F1
#
_entry.id   AF-A0AAI7ZIL3-F1
#
_cell.length_a   1.000
_cell.length_b   1.000
_cell.length_c   1.000
_cell.angle_alpha   90.00
_cell.angle_beta   90.00
_cell.angle_gamma   90.00
#
_symmetry.space_group_name_H-M   'P 1'
#
loop_
_entity.id
_entity.type
_entity.pdbx_description
1 polymer ?
#
loop_
_entity_poly.entity_id
_entity_poly.type
_entity_poly.pdbx_seq_one_letter_code
_entity_poly.pdbx_strand_id
1 'polypeptide(L)'
;MAHVQTQPTLLTSRTALLRASERVGLMGTAAWCALHLATQQPNPITSRPCLTEQLLQFLEQAGILIRCKSPSNATHRAVYEPVAWRYCDIDLPSTEIQAFLDDALQLRLAEDDGIIRNALWRLLADGDSEAYLIRLLQRYRLDSGDVQTLISSVRAEWAPYSVGRRRYLAWLSVRHAAATFSQGHFGTDATYAALQTHLRRRGRWLAARQSHRDLADDEYSFLPDAHWRRPILLELFLTRIAPVGEKFWTLPPPQTS
;
A
#
# COMPACT_ATOMS: atom_id res chain seq x y z
N MET A 1 -49.47 -6.41 24.19
CA MET A 1 -49.30 -6.72 22.75
C MET A 1 -47.89 -6.30 22.36
N ALA A 2 -47.02 -7.26 22.07
CA ALA A 2 -45.65 -7.02 21.66
C ALA A 2 -45.62 -6.52 20.21
N HIS A 3 -45.08 -5.33 19.98
CA HIS A 3 -44.80 -4.86 18.63
C HIS A 3 -43.56 -5.59 18.10
N VAL A 4 -43.78 -6.54 17.21
CA VAL A 4 -42.73 -7.06 16.32
C VAL A 4 -42.49 -5.96 15.28
N GLN A 5 -41.49 -5.10 15.52
CA GLN A 5 -40.91 -4.29 14.46
C GLN A 5 -40.08 -5.21 13.59
N THR A 6 -40.62 -5.49 12.42
CA THR A 6 -39.98 -6.27 11.37
C THR A 6 -38.68 -5.57 10.93
N GLN A 7 -37.63 -6.38 10.68
CA GLN A 7 -36.27 -6.03 10.24
C GLN A 7 -36.07 -6.13 8.70
N PRO A 8 -36.97 -5.69 7.79
CA PRO A 8 -36.78 -5.93 6.37
C PRO A 8 -35.67 -5.06 5.77
N THR A 9 -35.49 -3.82 6.26
CA THR A 9 -34.47 -2.87 5.74
C THR A 9 -33.04 -3.31 6.05
N LEU A 10 -32.75 -3.73 7.28
CA LEU A 10 -31.40 -4.15 7.70
C LEU A 10 -30.93 -5.43 6.98
N LEU A 11 -31.83 -6.41 6.79
CA LEU A 11 -31.52 -7.63 6.03
C LEU A 11 -31.23 -7.31 4.56
N THR A 12 -32.01 -6.40 3.96
CA THR A 12 -31.82 -5.98 2.57
C THR A 12 -30.48 -5.24 2.39
N SER A 13 -30.14 -4.34 3.32
CA SER A 13 -28.85 -3.64 3.32
C SER A 13 -27.66 -4.59 3.51
N ARG A 14 -27.74 -5.57 4.41
CA ARG A 14 -26.65 -6.54 4.62
C ARG A 14 -26.43 -7.45 3.42
N THR A 15 -27.49 -7.89 2.75
CA THR A 15 -27.36 -8.68 1.50
C THR A 15 -26.76 -7.84 0.37
N ALA A 16 -27.16 -6.57 0.23
CA ALA A 16 -26.57 -5.66 -0.76
C ALA A 16 -25.07 -5.43 -0.50
N LEU A 17 -24.70 -5.23 0.77
CA LEU A 17 -23.34 -5.09 1.24
C LEU A 17 -22.47 -6.33 0.94
N LEU A 18 -22.99 -7.54 1.21
CA LEU A 18 -22.30 -8.79 0.88
C LEU A 18 -22.06 -8.93 -0.64
N ARG A 19 -23.07 -8.65 -1.46
CA ARG A 19 -22.93 -8.64 -2.93
C ARG A 19 -21.91 -7.60 -3.40
N ALA A 20 -21.84 -6.45 -2.75
CA ALA A 20 -20.85 -5.43 -3.06
C ALA A 20 -19.42 -5.93 -2.74
N SER A 21 -19.22 -6.56 -1.57
CA SER A 21 -17.97 -7.23 -1.19
C SER A 21 -17.57 -8.32 -2.19
N GLU A 22 -18.51 -9.18 -2.59
CA GLU A 22 -18.30 -10.22 -3.59
C GLU A 22 -17.76 -9.65 -4.90
N ARG A 23 -18.40 -8.60 -5.41
CA ARG A 23 -18.03 -7.96 -6.68
C ARG A 23 -16.63 -7.36 -6.66
N VAL A 24 -16.17 -6.85 -5.52
CA VAL A 24 -14.84 -6.21 -5.41
C VAL A 24 -13.75 -7.15 -4.90
N GLY A 25 -14.13 -8.35 -4.46
CA GLY A 25 -13.22 -9.39 -3.97
C GLY A 25 -12.42 -8.96 -2.74
N LEU A 26 -11.38 -9.74 -2.42
CA LEU A 26 -10.53 -9.50 -1.26
C LEU A 26 -9.83 -8.14 -1.30
N MET A 27 -9.25 -7.75 -2.45
CA MET A 27 -8.52 -6.49 -2.57
C MET A 27 -9.42 -5.27 -2.35
N GLY A 28 -10.61 -5.26 -2.97
CA GLY A 28 -11.57 -4.18 -2.78
C GLY A 28 -12.13 -4.13 -1.37
N THR A 29 -12.42 -5.29 -0.78
CA THR A 29 -12.89 -5.38 0.61
C THR A 29 -11.83 -4.88 1.58
N ALA A 30 -10.55 -5.20 1.37
CA ALA A 30 -9.44 -4.68 2.15
C ALA A 30 -9.29 -3.16 2.00
N ALA A 31 -9.43 -2.62 0.79
CA ALA A 31 -9.41 -1.18 0.55
C ALA A 31 -10.58 -0.47 1.23
N TRP A 32 -11.77 -1.06 1.21
CA TRP A 32 -12.95 -0.54 1.90
C TRP A 32 -12.76 -0.54 3.41
N CYS A 33 -12.24 -1.63 4.00
CA CYS A 33 -11.84 -1.69 5.40
C CYS A 33 -10.84 -0.57 5.75
N ALA A 34 -9.79 -0.40 4.94
CA ALA A 34 -8.76 0.61 5.18
C ALA A 34 -9.34 2.04 5.14
N LEU A 35 -10.25 2.34 4.22
CA LEU A 35 -10.96 3.61 4.18
C LEU A 35 -11.80 3.83 5.44
N HIS A 36 -12.58 2.83 5.83
CA HIS A 36 -13.43 2.96 7.01
C HIS A 36 -12.60 3.21 8.28
N LEU A 37 -11.51 2.47 8.48
CA LEU A 37 -10.57 2.67 9.58
C LEU A 37 -9.88 4.05 9.53
N ALA A 38 -9.65 4.61 8.35
CA ALA A 38 -9.05 5.94 8.19
C ALA A 38 -9.90 7.08 8.76
N THR A 39 -11.19 6.84 9.01
CA THR A 39 -12.05 7.81 9.71
C THR A 39 -11.72 7.96 11.19
N GLN A 40 -10.93 7.03 11.76
CA GLN A 40 -10.59 6.98 13.18
C GLN A 40 -9.08 7.01 13.42
N GLN A 41 -8.27 6.57 12.45
CA GLN A 41 -6.82 6.42 12.60
C GLN A 41 -6.03 7.58 11.96
N PRO A 42 -5.06 8.20 12.66
CA PRO A 42 -4.24 9.30 12.15
C PRO A 42 -3.06 8.83 11.26
N ASN A 43 -3.32 7.80 10.44
CA ASN A 43 -2.36 7.14 9.56
C ASN A 43 -2.80 7.30 8.09
N PRO A 44 -1.86 7.32 7.14
CA PRO A 44 -2.22 7.33 5.72
C PRO A 44 -2.93 6.03 5.33
N ILE A 45 -3.87 6.08 4.37
CA ILE A 45 -4.61 4.89 3.93
C ILE A 45 -3.65 3.89 3.27
N THR A 46 -2.76 4.38 2.40
CA THR A 46 -1.73 3.59 1.72
C THR A 46 -0.36 4.30 1.78
N SER A 47 0.71 3.62 1.34
CA SER A 47 2.06 4.21 1.34
C SER A 47 2.19 5.41 0.37
N ARG A 48 1.29 5.54 -0.62
CA ARG A 48 1.34 6.58 -1.66
C ARG A 48 -0.04 7.19 -1.94
N PRO A 49 -0.18 8.52 -2.03
CA PRO A 49 -1.46 9.15 -2.38
C PRO A 49 -2.06 8.66 -3.71
N CYS A 50 -1.24 8.41 -4.73
CA CYS A 50 -1.72 7.89 -6.02
C CYS A 50 -2.36 6.50 -5.90
N LEU A 51 -1.86 5.64 -5.01
CA LEU A 51 -2.47 4.33 -4.75
C LEU A 51 -3.80 4.51 -4.01
N THR A 52 -3.87 5.43 -3.05
CA THR A 52 -5.14 5.80 -2.39
C THR A 52 -6.18 6.25 -3.44
N GLU A 53 -5.81 7.11 -4.38
CA GLU A 53 -6.71 7.56 -5.47
C GLU A 53 -7.16 6.42 -6.39
N GLN A 54 -6.27 5.50 -6.75
CA GLN A 54 -6.62 4.32 -7.56
C GLN A 54 -7.63 3.43 -6.83
N LEU A 55 -7.45 3.21 -5.53
CA LEU A 55 -8.38 2.42 -4.71
C LEU A 55 -9.75 3.12 -4.59
N LEU A 56 -9.77 4.43 -4.37
CA LEU A 56 -11.01 5.21 -4.34
C LEU A 56 -11.74 5.13 -5.67
N GLN A 57 -11.03 5.30 -6.79
CA GLN A 57 -11.61 5.18 -8.12
C GLN A 57 -12.19 3.79 -8.37
N PHE A 58 -11.48 2.73 -7.96
CA PHE A 58 -11.96 1.36 -8.08
C PHE A 58 -13.26 1.13 -7.30
N LEU A 59 -13.33 1.59 -6.04
CA LEU A 59 -14.53 1.45 -5.21
C LEU A 59 -15.70 2.32 -5.71
N GLU A 60 -15.41 3.48 -6.28
CA GLU A 60 -16.40 4.35 -6.92
C GLU A 60 -16.97 3.70 -8.19
N GLN A 61 -16.13 3.13 -9.05
CA GLN A 61 -16.56 2.38 -10.24
C GLN A 61 -17.36 1.12 -9.87
N ALA A 62 -17.02 0.51 -8.73
CA ALA A 62 -17.81 -0.57 -8.15
C ALA A 62 -19.10 -0.07 -7.48
N GLY A 63 -19.41 1.23 -7.47
CA GLY A 63 -20.62 1.77 -6.86
C GLY A 63 -20.70 1.57 -5.34
N ILE A 64 -19.57 1.42 -4.65
CA ILE A 64 -19.51 1.30 -3.18
C ILE A 64 -19.57 2.69 -2.53
N LEU A 65 -18.92 3.66 -3.15
CA LEU A 65 -18.80 5.02 -2.61
C LEU A 65 -18.87 6.08 -3.71
N ILE A 66 -19.07 7.32 -3.29
CA ILE A 66 -18.94 8.53 -4.10
C ILE A 66 -17.94 9.46 -3.41
N ARG A 67 -16.99 10.02 -4.17
CA ARG A 67 -16.04 11.00 -3.64
C ARG A 67 -16.71 12.35 -3.37
N CYS A 68 -16.35 12.98 -2.25
CA CYS A 68 -16.95 14.25 -1.83
C CYS A 68 -15.91 15.38 -1.82
N LYS A 69 -16.26 16.53 -2.41
CA LYS A 69 -15.41 17.75 -2.41
C LYS A 69 -15.69 18.67 -1.22
N SER A 70 -16.85 18.55 -0.59
CA SER A 70 -17.30 19.40 0.52
C SER A 70 -18.01 18.53 1.56
N PRO A 71 -17.80 18.78 2.87
CA PRO A 71 -18.42 18.00 3.93
C PRO A 71 -19.93 18.26 3.98
N SER A 72 -20.72 17.19 3.85
CA SER A 72 -22.13 17.12 4.25
C SER A 72 -22.28 16.23 5.49
N ASN A 73 -23.43 16.25 6.18
CA ASN A 73 -23.66 15.48 7.40
C ASN A 73 -23.47 13.95 7.24
N ALA A 74 -23.54 13.41 6.02
CA ALA A 74 -23.33 11.98 5.73
C ALA A 74 -21.93 11.67 5.14
N THR A 75 -20.97 12.58 5.30
CA THR A 75 -19.64 12.45 4.68
C THR A 75 -18.65 11.81 5.65
N HIS A 76 -18.02 10.71 5.23
CA HIS A 76 -16.83 10.16 5.89
C HIS A 76 -15.58 10.90 5.40
N ARG A 77 -14.61 11.08 6.29
CA ARG A 77 -13.34 11.75 5.98
C ARG A 77 -12.18 11.01 6.63
N ALA A 78 -11.08 10.86 5.90
CA ALA A 78 -9.84 10.37 6.49
C ALA A 78 -9.26 11.40 7.47
N VAL A 79 -8.75 10.93 8.62
CA VAL A 79 -8.14 11.80 9.64
C VAL A 79 -6.82 12.39 9.15
N TYR A 80 -6.02 11.59 8.43
CA TYR A 80 -4.68 11.96 8.00
C TYR A 80 -4.64 12.61 6.60
N GLU A 81 -5.40 12.07 5.65
CA GLU A 81 -5.37 12.49 4.24
C GLU A 81 -6.56 13.41 3.90
N PRO A 82 -6.42 14.34 2.93
CA PRO A 82 -7.50 15.25 2.53
C PRO A 82 -8.54 14.56 1.62
N VAL A 83 -8.99 13.37 2.02
CA VAL A 83 -9.92 12.52 1.26
C VAL A 83 -11.24 12.41 2.02
N ALA A 84 -12.35 12.54 1.30
CA ALA A 84 -13.70 12.39 1.83
C ALA A 84 -14.61 11.62 0.85
N TRP A 85 -15.53 10.83 1.39
CA TRP A 85 -16.45 10.00 0.61
C TRP A 85 -17.78 9.78 1.34
N ARG A 86 -18.77 9.29 0.59
CA ARG A 86 -20.04 8.78 1.13
C ARG A 86 -20.28 7.39 0.57
N TYR A 87 -20.79 6.47 1.39
CA TYR A 87 -21.18 5.15 0.92
C TYR A 87 -22.51 5.20 0.13
N CYS A 88 -22.59 4.40 -0.94
CA CYS A 88 -23.81 4.24 -1.74
C CYS A 88 -24.76 3.27 -1.04
N ASP A 89 -26.04 3.64 -0.96
CA ASP A 89 -27.12 2.77 -0.47
C ASP A 89 -26.90 2.11 0.90
N ILE A 90 -26.05 2.74 1.73
CA ILE A 90 -25.71 2.32 3.08
C ILE A 90 -26.05 3.45 4.04
N ASP A 91 -27.12 3.24 4.80
CA ASP A 91 -27.55 4.11 5.88
C ASP A 91 -27.43 3.34 7.21
N LEU A 92 -26.20 2.98 7.55
CA LEU A 92 -25.87 2.23 8.76
C LEU A 92 -24.94 3.05 9.66
N PRO A 93 -25.05 2.92 10.99
CA PRO A 93 -24.07 3.48 11.92
C PRO A 93 -22.65 2.95 11.63
N SER A 94 -21.63 3.77 11.93
CA SER A 94 -20.22 3.40 11.69
C SER A 94 -19.83 2.07 12.34
N THR A 95 -20.35 1.75 13.52
CA THR A 95 -20.05 0.49 14.22
C THR A 95 -20.61 -0.73 13.49
N GLU A 96 -21.77 -0.60 12.85
CA GLU A 96 -22.38 -1.68 12.06
C GLU A 96 -21.66 -1.87 10.73
N ILE A 97 -21.21 -0.77 10.11
CA ILE A 97 -20.34 -0.82 8.91
C ILE A 97 -19.04 -1.55 9.23
N GLN A 98 -18.38 -1.21 10.35
CA GLN A 98 -17.16 -1.89 10.79
C GLN A 98 -17.39 -3.39 10.99
N ALA A 99 -18.43 -3.78 11.73
CA ALA A 99 -18.76 -5.18 11.96
C ALA A 99 -19.03 -5.93 10.65
N PHE A 100 -19.78 -5.32 9.72
CA PHE A 100 -20.00 -5.89 8.39
C PHE A 100 -18.69 -6.08 7.62
N LEU A 101 -17.82 -5.07 7.60
CA LEU A 101 -16.55 -5.13 6.87
C LEU A 101 -15.63 -6.20 7.45
N ASP A 102 -15.67 -6.39 8.77
CA ASP A 102 -14.92 -7.45 9.43
C ASP A 102 -15.39 -8.84 8.99
N ASP A 103 -16.70 -9.07 8.97
CA ASP A 103 -17.30 -10.32 8.48
C ASP A 103 -17.00 -10.56 7.00
N ALA A 104 -17.19 -9.52 6.17
CA ALA A 104 -16.95 -9.57 4.75
C ALA A 104 -15.49 -9.90 4.43
N LEU A 105 -14.55 -9.26 5.11
CA LEU A 105 -13.13 -9.53 4.95
C LEU A 105 -12.79 -10.98 5.32
N GLN A 106 -13.32 -11.49 6.44
CA GLN A 106 -13.10 -12.89 6.84
C GLN A 106 -13.66 -13.86 5.80
N LEU A 107 -14.86 -13.60 5.29
CA LEU A 107 -15.46 -14.42 4.24
C LEU A 107 -14.61 -14.43 2.97
N ARG A 108 -14.15 -13.26 2.51
CA ARG A 108 -13.28 -13.15 1.32
C ARG A 108 -11.93 -13.83 1.52
N LEU A 109 -11.39 -13.81 2.74
CA LEU A 109 -10.15 -14.53 3.08
C LEU A 109 -10.32 -16.04 3.04
N ALA A 110 -11.48 -16.56 3.47
CA ALA A 110 -11.78 -17.98 3.43
C ALA A 110 -11.94 -18.51 1.99
N GLU A 111 -12.38 -17.66 1.07
CA GLU A 111 -12.55 -17.98 -0.35
C GLU A 111 -11.26 -17.80 -1.18
N ASP A 112 -10.23 -17.11 -0.65
CA ASP A 112 -9.01 -16.78 -1.37
C ASP A 112 -8.02 -17.96 -1.45
N ASP A 113 -7.58 -18.26 -2.67
CA ASP A 113 -6.60 -19.31 -2.98
C ASP A 113 -5.13 -18.90 -2.73
N GLY A 114 -4.90 -17.68 -2.22
CA GLY A 114 -3.58 -17.10 -1.97
C GLY A 114 -3.06 -16.21 -3.10
N ILE A 115 -3.62 -16.28 -4.31
CA ILE A 115 -3.16 -15.48 -5.45
C ILE A 115 -3.40 -13.99 -5.18
N ILE A 116 -4.58 -13.63 -4.66
CA ILE A 116 -4.91 -12.22 -4.39
C ILE A 116 -4.12 -11.70 -3.19
N ARG A 117 -3.89 -12.53 -2.16
CA ARG A 117 -2.96 -12.18 -1.06
C ARG A 117 -1.56 -11.88 -1.55
N ASN A 118 -1.03 -12.71 -2.44
CA ASN A 118 0.29 -12.49 -3.05
C ASN A 118 0.31 -11.23 -3.92
N ALA A 119 -0.76 -10.95 -4.67
CA ALA A 119 -0.91 -9.71 -5.42
C ALA A 119 -0.94 -8.47 -4.51
N LEU A 120 -1.65 -8.55 -3.38
CA LEU A 120 -1.69 -7.46 -2.40
C LEU A 120 -0.33 -7.26 -1.72
N TRP A 121 0.40 -8.33 -1.39
CA TRP A 121 1.78 -8.21 -0.90
C TRP A 121 2.62 -7.42 -1.89
N ARG A 122 2.65 -7.82 -3.16
CA ARG A 122 3.43 -7.13 -4.20
C ARG A 122 3.07 -5.65 -4.30
N LEU A 123 1.77 -5.34 -4.36
CA LEU A 123 1.27 -3.96 -4.43
C LEU A 123 1.77 -3.11 -3.25
N LEU A 124 1.69 -3.65 -2.03
CA LEU A 124 2.12 -2.96 -0.82
C LEU A 124 3.65 -2.83 -0.75
N ALA A 125 4.39 -3.86 -1.14
CA ALA A 125 5.85 -3.87 -1.20
C ALA A 125 6.40 -2.85 -2.20
N ASP A 126 5.79 -2.78 -3.39
CA ASP A 126 6.15 -1.81 -4.43
C ASP A 126 5.82 -0.39 -3.96
N GLY A 127 4.60 -0.17 -3.45
CA GLY A 127 4.17 1.14 -2.95
C GLY A 127 5.01 1.64 -1.77
N ASP A 128 5.41 0.76 -0.85
CA ASP A 128 6.29 1.11 0.26
C ASP A 128 7.71 1.47 -0.20
N SER A 129 8.32 0.63 -1.05
CA SER A 129 9.68 0.84 -1.53
C SER A 129 9.80 2.14 -2.34
N GLU A 130 8.77 2.44 -3.14
CA GLU A 130 8.68 3.68 -3.90
C GLU A 130 8.49 4.91 -3.00
N ALA A 131 7.56 4.85 -2.03
CA ALA A 131 7.37 5.94 -1.07
C ALA A 131 8.65 6.24 -0.28
N TYR A 132 9.41 5.21 0.08
CA TYR A 132 10.71 5.36 0.73
C TYR A 132 11.73 6.06 -0.18
N LEU A 133 11.81 5.68 -1.46
CA LEU A 133 12.69 6.33 -2.43
C LEU A 133 12.33 7.82 -2.64
N ILE A 134 11.04 8.16 -2.77
CA ILE A 134 10.58 9.54 -2.88
C ILE A 134 11.02 10.36 -1.65
N ARG A 135 10.82 9.83 -0.45
CA ARG A 135 11.23 10.51 0.80
C ARG A 135 12.73 10.73 0.86
N LEU A 136 13.53 9.78 0.39
CA LEU A 136 14.98 9.95 0.31
C LEU A 136 15.37 11.05 -0.66
N LEU A 137 14.80 11.07 -1.87
CA LEU A 137 15.07 12.12 -2.87
C LEU A 137 14.76 13.51 -2.29
N GLN A 138 13.57 13.66 -1.67
CA GLN A 138 13.17 14.89 -0.98
C GLN A 138 14.14 15.29 0.15
N ARG A 139 14.56 14.33 0.98
CA ARG A 139 15.51 14.57 2.09
C ARG A 139 16.85 15.11 1.59
N TYR A 140 17.33 14.63 0.45
CA TYR A 140 18.57 15.09 -0.17
C TYR A 140 18.37 16.25 -1.15
N ARG A 141 17.14 16.81 -1.23
CA ARG A 141 16.76 17.91 -2.15
C ARG A 141 17.06 17.60 -3.62
N LEU A 142 16.98 16.32 -3.98
CA LEU A 142 17.02 15.88 -5.38
C LEU A 142 15.60 15.92 -5.94
N ASP A 143 15.48 16.26 -7.21
CA ASP A 143 14.19 16.17 -7.89
C ASP A 143 13.67 14.72 -7.78
N SER A 144 12.40 14.59 -7.38
CA SER A 144 11.74 13.30 -7.30
C SER A 144 11.23 12.81 -8.66
N GLY A 145 11.13 13.69 -9.67
CA GLY A 145 10.82 13.35 -11.05
C GLY A 145 9.72 12.29 -11.18
N ASP A 146 9.86 11.40 -12.16
CA ASP A 146 9.03 10.20 -12.26
C ASP A 146 9.76 8.98 -11.67
N VAL A 147 9.58 8.76 -10.36
CA VAL A 147 10.13 7.59 -9.65
C VAL A 147 9.61 6.27 -10.24
N GLN A 148 8.39 6.24 -10.76
CA GLN A 148 7.82 5.03 -11.34
C GLN A 148 8.54 4.66 -12.64
N THR A 149 8.86 5.65 -13.48
CA THR A 149 9.72 5.45 -14.66
C THR A 149 11.12 4.98 -14.26
N LEU A 150 11.70 5.58 -13.22
CA LEU A 150 12.99 5.15 -12.66
C LEU A 150 12.96 3.67 -12.23
N ILE A 151 12.02 3.28 -11.38
CA ILE A 151 11.87 1.89 -10.90
C ILE A 151 11.64 0.94 -12.07
N SER A 152 10.81 1.32 -13.04
CA SER A 152 10.54 0.51 -14.24
C SER A 152 11.83 0.25 -15.04
N SER A 153 12.69 1.26 -15.18
CA SER A 153 13.97 1.13 -15.88
C SER A 153 14.99 0.20 -15.18
N VAL A 154 14.82 -0.07 -13.88
CA VAL A 154 15.71 -0.92 -13.07
C VAL A 154 15.00 -2.15 -12.52
N ARG A 155 13.83 -2.50 -13.09
CA ARG A 155 12.93 -3.52 -12.52
C ARG A 155 13.60 -4.88 -12.32
N ALA A 156 14.48 -5.28 -13.24
CA ALA A 156 15.21 -6.55 -13.15
C ALA A 156 16.14 -6.61 -11.91
N GLU A 157 16.79 -5.49 -11.58
CA GLU A 157 17.64 -5.37 -10.40
C GLU A 157 16.89 -4.92 -9.12
N TRP A 158 15.57 -4.79 -9.18
CA TRP A 158 14.74 -4.28 -8.08
C TRP A 158 13.70 -5.29 -7.60
N ALA A 159 12.91 -5.83 -8.52
CA ALA A 159 11.77 -6.70 -8.24
C ALA A 159 12.13 -7.98 -7.44
N PRO A 160 13.28 -8.64 -7.66
CA PRO A 160 13.62 -9.88 -6.94
C PRO A 160 13.90 -9.69 -5.44
N TYR A 161 14.04 -8.46 -4.97
CA TYR A 161 14.44 -8.18 -3.58
C TYR A 161 13.25 -8.01 -2.64
N SER A 162 13.50 -8.34 -1.37
CA SER A 162 12.63 -7.99 -0.24
C SER A 162 12.51 -6.48 -0.08
N VAL A 163 11.44 -6.03 0.58
CA VAL A 163 11.19 -4.58 0.78
C VAL A 163 12.36 -3.92 1.50
N GLY A 164 12.91 -4.56 2.53
CA GLY A 164 14.05 -4.02 3.26
C GLY A 164 15.31 -3.90 2.40
N ARG A 165 15.58 -4.85 1.50
CA ARG A 165 16.71 -4.75 0.55
C ARG A 165 16.48 -3.69 -0.53
N ARG A 166 15.25 -3.51 -0.99
CA ARG A 166 14.89 -2.40 -1.90
C ARG A 166 15.12 -1.05 -1.22
N ARG A 167 14.76 -0.91 0.06
CA ARG A 167 15.05 0.28 0.87
C ARG A 167 16.56 0.52 1.01
N TYR A 168 17.34 -0.52 1.30
CA TYR A 168 18.80 -0.41 1.31
C TYR A 168 19.37 0.07 -0.02
N LEU A 169 18.94 -0.52 -1.13
CA LEU A 169 19.37 -0.13 -2.48
C LEU A 169 19.00 1.33 -2.79
N ALA A 170 17.80 1.74 -2.43
CA ALA A 170 17.35 3.13 -2.57
C ALA A 170 18.23 4.09 -1.75
N TRP A 171 18.45 3.80 -0.47
CA TRP A 171 19.26 4.63 0.43
C TRP A 171 20.68 4.82 -0.09
N LEU A 172 21.34 3.73 -0.46
CA LEU A 172 22.73 3.78 -0.92
C LEU A 172 22.84 4.55 -2.24
N SER A 173 21.91 4.32 -3.18
CA SER A 173 21.93 4.95 -4.50
C SER A 173 21.60 6.44 -4.44
N VAL A 174 20.64 6.85 -3.62
CA VAL A 174 20.33 8.27 -3.41
C VAL A 174 21.50 8.98 -2.73
N ARG A 175 22.14 8.37 -1.73
CA ARG A 175 23.32 8.96 -1.08
C ARG A 175 24.48 9.15 -2.05
N HIS A 176 24.72 8.17 -2.93
CA HIS A 176 25.72 8.29 -3.98
C HIS A 176 25.37 9.42 -4.96
N ALA A 177 24.12 9.47 -5.44
CA ALA A 177 23.66 10.52 -6.35
C ALA A 177 23.76 11.92 -5.72
N ALA A 178 23.40 12.07 -4.45
CA ALA A 178 23.55 13.32 -3.71
C ALA A 178 25.02 13.75 -3.58
N ALA A 179 25.94 12.82 -3.35
CA ALA A 179 27.37 13.11 -3.34
C ALA A 179 27.85 13.60 -4.71
N THR A 180 27.46 12.93 -5.80
CA THR A 180 27.77 13.36 -7.18
C THR A 180 27.20 14.76 -7.47
N PHE A 181 25.95 15.02 -7.08
CA PHE A 181 25.31 16.33 -7.23
C PHE A 181 26.05 17.44 -6.47
N SER A 182 26.53 17.15 -5.26
CA SER A 182 27.29 18.12 -4.46
C SER A 182 28.69 18.44 -5.01
N GLN A 183 29.25 17.57 -5.86
CA GLN A 183 30.63 17.65 -6.35
C GLN A 183 30.77 18.33 -7.73
N GLY A 184 29.68 18.69 -8.41
CA GLY A 184 29.77 19.37 -9.71
C GLY A 184 28.47 20.04 -10.18
N HIS A 185 28.58 20.91 -11.19
CA HIS A 185 27.48 21.66 -11.84
C HIS A 185 26.53 20.76 -12.66
N PHE A 186 26.29 19.54 -12.20
CA PHE A 186 25.51 18.55 -12.92
C PHE A 186 24.02 18.83 -12.76
N GLY A 187 23.30 18.86 -13.89
CA GLY A 187 21.85 18.98 -13.90
C GLY A 187 21.16 17.72 -13.34
N THR A 188 19.84 17.82 -13.20
CA THR A 188 18.96 16.75 -12.70
C THR A 188 19.18 15.41 -13.41
N ASP A 189 19.38 15.42 -14.73
CA ASP A 189 19.56 14.21 -15.56
C ASP A 189 20.79 13.39 -15.17
N ALA A 190 21.91 14.06 -14.91
CA ALA A 190 23.14 13.40 -14.50
C ALA A 190 23.03 12.77 -13.10
N THR A 191 22.24 13.40 -12.22
CA THR A 191 21.93 12.86 -10.89
C THR A 191 21.07 11.59 -11.00
N TYR A 192 20.06 11.61 -11.86
CA TYR A 192 19.24 10.44 -12.15
C TYR A 192 20.03 9.29 -12.78
N ALA A 193 20.91 9.59 -13.74
CA ALA A 193 21.78 8.61 -14.36
C ALA A 193 22.74 7.97 -13.33
N ALA A 194 23.30 8.78 -12.42
CA ALA A 194 24.16 8.29 -11.34
C ALA A 194 23.39 7.36 -10.39
N LEU A 195 22.17 7.74 -10.00
CA LEU A 195 21.29 6.93 -9.16
C LEU A 195 20.99 5.58 -9.84
N GLN A 196 20.54 5.58 -11.09
CA GLN A 196 20.22 4.37 -11.86
C GLN A 196 21.44 3.44 -11.96
N THR A 197 22.59 4.00 -12.33
CA THR A 197 23.84 3.24 -12.49
C THR A 197 24.25 2.58 -11.19
N HIS A 198 24.18 3.32 -10.07
CA HIS A 198 24.55 2.80 -8.77
C HIS A 198 23.58 1.72 -8.28
N LEU A 199 22.27 1.93 -8.49
CA LEU A 199 21.24 0.96 -8.13
C LEU A 199 21.42 -0.35 -8.88
N ARG A 200 21.60 -0.30 -10.21
CA ARG A 200 21.85 -1.49 -11.04
C ARG A 200 23.13 -2.21 -10.60
N ARG A 201 24.24 -1.47 -10.42
CA ARG A 201 25.52 -2.05 -10.00
C ARG A 201 25.40 -2.76 -8.65
N ARG A 202 24.78 -2.11 -7.65
CA ARG A 202 24.62 -2.71 -6.33
C ARG A 202 23.60 -3.84 -6.32
N GLY A 203 22.53 -3.71 -7.08
CA GLY A 203 21.55 -4.77 -7.30
C GLY A 203 22.20 -6.02 -7.87
N ARG A 204 23.03 -5.93 -8.91
CA ARG A 204 23.75 -7.12 -9.44
C ARG A 204 24.73 -7.72 -8.44
N TRP A 205 25.41 -6.88 -7.66
CA TRP A 205 26.29 -7.35 -6.58
C TRP A 205 25.53 -8.14 -5.51
N LEU A 206 24.34 -7.68 -5.10
CA LEU A 206 23.49 -8.40 -4.16
C LEU A 206 23.03 -9.75 -4.76
N ALA A 207 22.65 -9.77 -6.03
CA ALA A 207 22.20 -10.97 -6.72
C ALA A 207 23.31 -12.03 -6.75
N ALA A 208 24.53 -11.62 -7.07
CA ALA A 208 25.70 -12.50 -7.07
C ALA A 208 25.91 -13.12 -5.67
N ARG A 209 25.96 -12.29 -4.61
CA ARG A 209 26.13 -12.80 -3.25
C ARG A 209 24.99 -13.70 -2.78
N GLN A 210 23.75 -13.39 -3.16
CA GLN A 210 22.59 -14.22 -2.83
C GLN A 210 22.67 -15.59 -3.55
N SER A 211 23.13 -15.62 -4.81
CA SER A 211 23.31 -16.88 -5.55
C SER A 211 24.40 -17.78 -4.95
N HIS A 212 25.42 -17.19 -4.32
CA HIS A 212 26.44 -17.92 -3.58
C HIS A 212 26.03 -18.31 -2.16
N ARG A 213 24.81 -17.95 -1.71
CA ARG A 213 24.31 -18.14 -0.34
C ARG A 213 25.18 -17.44 0.72
N ASP A 214 25.82 -16.34 0.34
CA ASP A 214 26.71 -15.54 1.20
C ASP A 214 25.97 -14.43 1.96
N LEU A 215 24.63 -14.46 1.99
CA LEU A 215 23.78 -13.43 2.61
C LEU A 215 22.64 -14.08 3.38
N ALA A 216 22.52 -13.77 4.67
CA ALA A 216 21.31 -14.03 5.43
C ALA A 216 20.15 -13.13 4.96
N ASP A 217 18.90 -13.53 5.22
CA ASP A 217 17.69 -12.83 4.74
C ASP A 217 17.54 -11.39 5.27
N ASP A 218 18.07 -11.12 6.46
CA ASP A 218 18.08 -9.82 7.12
C ASP A 218 19.31 -8.97 6.75
N GLU A 219 20.36 -9.56 6.18
CA GLU A 219 21.51 -8.80 5.70
C GLU A 219 21.11 -7.81 4.60
N TYR A 220 21.59 -6.58 4.75
CA TYR A 220 21.26 -5.44 3.89
C TYR A 220 19.74 -5.17 3.81
N SER A 221 18.98 -5.50 4.85
CA SER A 221 17.56 -5.24 4.95
C SER A 221 17.28 -4.03 5.85
N PHE A 222 16.76 -2.94 5.29
CA PHE A 222 16.41 -1.74 6.05
C PHE A 222 14.94 -1.75 6.45
N LEU A 223 14.69 -2.02 7.73
CA LEU A 223 13.35 -1.99 8.32
C LEU A 223 12.89 -0.54 8.58
N PRO A 224 11.57 -0.28 8.62
CA PRO A 224 11.05 1.02 9.03
C PRO A 224 11.45 1.36 10.47
N ASP A 225 11.67 2.64 10.74
CA ASP A 225 11.87 3.13 12.09
C ASP A 225 10.57 3.07 12.93
N ALA A 226 10.70 3.14 14.25
CA ALA A 226 9.58 3.08 15.18
C ALA A 226 8.60 4.27 15.08
N HIS A 227 9.02 5.40 14.49
CA HIS A 227 8.20 6.59 14.31
C HIS A 227 7.49 6.61 12.94
N TRP A 228 7.73 5.60 12.10
CA TRP A 228 7.10 5.50 10.80
C TRP A 228 5.60 5.24 10.97
N ARG A 229 4.80 6.19 10.48
CA ARG A 229 3.34 6.03 10.38
C ARG A 229 3.03 4.97 9.33
N ARG A 230 2.89 3.74 9.79
CA ARG A 230 2.52 2.59 8.96
C ARG A 230 1.15 2.85 8.31
N PRO A 231 1.01 2.66 7.00
CA PRO A 231 -0.27 2.83 6.32
C PRO A 231 -1.31 1.81 6.77
N ILE A 232 -2.57 2.22 6.79
CA ILE A 232 -3.69 1.42 7.31
C ILE A 232 -3.87 0.13 6.50
N LEU A 233 -3.80 0.19 5.16
CA LEU A 233 -3.93 -1.01 4.32
C LEU A 233 -2.78 -2.01 4.56
N LEU A 234 -1.57 -1.52 4.85
CA LEU A 234 -0.45 -2.38 5.20
C LEU A 234 -0.63 -2.99 6.60
N GLU A 235 -1.13 -2.22 7.57
CA GLU A 235 -1.45 -2.75 8.90
C GLU A 235 -2.52 -3.84 8.82
N LEU A 236 -3.60 -3.59 8.08
CA LEU A 236 -4.64 -4.59 7.82
C LEU A 236 -4.06 -5.84 7.15
N PHE A 237 -3.14 -5.65 6.21
CA PHE A 237 -2.47 -6.76 5.55
C PHE A 237 -1.68 -7.62 6.55
N LEU A 238 -0.82 -6.99 7.34
CA LEU A 238 0.08 -7.66 8.29
C LEU A 238 -0.61 -8.27 9.50
N THR A 239 -1.82 -7.81 9.84
CA THR A 239 -2.55 -8.27 11.02
C THR A 239 -3.67 -9.26 10.68
N ARG A 240 -4.31 -9.11 9.52
CA ARG A 240 -5.54 -9.84 9.19
C ARG A 240 -5.52 -10.62 7.89
N ILE A 241 -4.86 -10.12 6.86
CA ILE A 241 -4.92 -10.74 5.52
C ILE A 241 -3.82 -11.79 5.34
N ALA A 242 -2.60 -11.42 5.70
CA ALA A 242 -1.44 -12.28 5.64
C ALA A 242 -0.53 -11.92 6.82
N PRO A 243 -0.66 -12.60 7.97
CA PRO A 243 0.09 -12.30 9.19
C PRO A 243 1.54 -12.80 9.09
N VAL A 244 2.26 -12.25 8.13
CA VAL A 244 3.65 -12.62 7.80
C VAL A 244 4.66 -11.88 8.67
N GLY A 245 4.24 -10.83 9.39
CA GLY A 245 5.07 -10.06 10.32
C GLY A 245 6.34 -9.53 9.64
N GLU A 246 7.50 -9.85 10.21
CA GLU A 246 8.80 -9.43 9.69
C GLU A 246 9.10 -9.96 8.29
N LYS A 247 8.51 -11.09 7.90
CA LYS A 247 8.73 -11.70 6.57
C LYS A 247 8.30 -10.78 5.43
N PHE A 248 7.35 -9.86 5.66
CA PHE A 248 7.01 -8.83 4.66
C PHE A 248 8.23 -8.01 4.23
N TRP A 249 9.13 -7.74 5.18
CA TRP A 249 10.31 -6.91 4.99
C TRP A 249 11.53 -7.68 4.53
N THR A 250 11.69 -8.91 5.00
CA THR A 250 12.90 -9.73 4.80
C THR A 250 12.80 -10.70 3.64
N LEU A 251 11.59 -11.16 3.28
CA LEU A 251 11.38 -12.03 2.13
C LEU A 251 10.97 -11.23 0.89
N PRO A 252 11.38 -11.67 -0.31
CA PRO A 252 10.87 -11.11 -1.55
C PRO A 252 9.36 -11.37 -1.68
N PRO A 253 8.58 -10.42 -2.21
CA PRO A 253 7.18 -10.67 -2.53
C PRO A 253 7.05 -11.89 -3.46
N PRO A 254 6.03 -12.76 -3.24
CA PRO A 254 5.83 -13.93 -4.10
C PRO A 254 5.70 -13.53 -5.57
N GLN A 255 6.48 -14.16 -6.45
CA GLN A 255 6.41 -13.93 -7.89
C GLN A 255 5.14 -14.55 -8.47
N THR A 256 4.66 -14.04 -9.60
CA THR A 256 3.58 -14.72 -10.36
C THR A 256 4.17 -15.97 -11.00
N SER A 257 3.63 -17.14 -10.64
CA SER A 257 3.83 -18.39 -11.38
C SER A 257 3.34 -18.26 -12.81
#